data_AF-A0A110B5H9-F1
#
_entry.id   AF-A0A110B5H9-F1
#
_cell.length_a   1.000
_cell.length_b   1.000
_cell.length_c   1.000
_cell.angle_alpha   90.00
_cell.angle_beta   90.00
_cell.angle_gamma   90.00
#
_symmetry.space_group_name_H-M   'P 1'
#
loop_
_entity.id
_entity.type
_entity.pdbx_description
1 polymer ?
#
loop_
_entity_poly.entity_id
_entity_poly.type
_entity_poly.pdbx_seq_one_letter_code
_entity_poly.pdbx_strand_id
1 'polypeptide(L)'
;MRQITAFFYPIGIFLSVMLFPAVLMSAEYSLRQVIASIQAEILQGEYHRAATLAQEHESDFAGIPEFDFVGGIALMHADNPERASLFFERVTIVRPRDSRARFELARSLFAIGDYDLARDNFTAVVELDPPQQIADSAQRFIDAIDRRAAAQVAQFLRWVEGRVGYDENVLSASNSIIEGNIANLQHGLVNLRLYEYEDSGASDSFAEIAAGGLYSTPWVANSRWRFNGQFQHRGYYDWDIFDQTVVQLGGTRVWRQSHEQQIHLASDIQHIRLDDDHLYSRLRIAPQYRRMIGTGAQARLMPEIAYNSYELDDRDSILARINASVMGALSERLVMVGSAGMGYEEAEADIYSRYTLEAGAGFQIFIDEGRLFTINGSLQRQHYRSGVDVDASDVSTVLTYLGGDDIELDSTQRELLARGLNDSAENSLLRRVTASYIFSFPETPWRLTLTYSHTDKSSNIDSRQFDRDQYFVGLRYDWN
;
A
#
# COMPACT_ATOMS: atom_id res chain seq x y z
N MET A 1 18.27 46.98 -68.98
CA MET A 1 18.98 48.10 -68.31
C MET A 1 19.91 47.49 -67.27
N ARG A 2 21.21 47.83 -67.34
CA ARG A 2 22.34 47.76 -66.34
C ARG A 2 22.03 47.13 -64.95
N GLN A 3 22.91 46.39 -64.25
CA GLN A 3 24.38 46.43 -64.19
C GLN A 3 24.95 45.27 -63.33
N ILE A 4 26.25 45.01 -63.50
CA ILE A 4 27.16 44.11 -62.76
C ILE A 4 27.69 44.79 -61.48
N THR A 5 27.85 44.06 -60.36
CA THR A 5 28.95 44.06 -59.32
C THR A 5 28.44 43.34 -58.04
N ALA A 6 29.20 42.65 -57.17
CA ALA A 6 30.62 42.30 -57.02
C ALA A 6 30.77 41.13 -56.00
N PHE A 7 31.94 40.50 -56.02
CA PHE A 7 32.51 39.48 -55.12
C PHE A 7 32.59 39.86 -53.62
N PHE A 8 32.48 38.88 -52.71
CA PHE A 8 33.44 38.61 -51.61
C PHE A 8 33.26 37.16 -51.05
N TYR A 9 34.38 36.47 -50.83
CA TYR A 9 34.52 35.06 -50.37
C TYR A 9 34.37 34.89 -48.83
N PRO A 10 34.23 33.64 -48.32
CA PRO A 10 33.90 33.28 -46.95
C PRO A 10 35.14 32.95 -46.09
N ILE A 11 35.12 33.30 -44.79
CA ILE A 11 36.12 32.83 -43.80
C ILE A 11 35.45 32.14 -42.58
N GLY A 12 34.12 32.12 -42.48
CA GLY A 12 33.45 31.74 -41.23
C GLY A 12 33.22 30.26 -40.94
N ILE A 13 33.45 29.32 -41.87
CA ILE A 13 32.88 27.95 -41.75
C ILE A 13 33.93 26.85 -41.51
N PHE A 14 35.23 27.14 -41.64
CA PHE A 14 36.27 26.12 -41.42
C PHE A 14 36.75 25.96 -39.95
N LEU A 15 36.35 26.84 -39.03
CA LEU A 15 36.79 26.76 -37.62
C LEU A 15 35.88 25.91 -36.72
N SER A 16 34.61 25.68 -37.09
CA SER A 16 33.62 25.01 -36.23
C SER A 16 33.67 23.48 -36.28
N VAL A 17 34.30 22.88 -37.31
CA VAL A 17 34.40 21.41 -37.45
C VAL A 17 35.65 20.83 -36.75
N MET A 18 36.66 21.66 -36.46
CA MET A 18 37.87 21.21 -35.73
C MET A 18 37.76 21.29 -34.20
N LEU A 19 36.78 22.01 -33.64
CA LEU A 19 36.62 22.20 -32.18
C LEU A 19 35.81 21.07 -31.51
N PHE A 20 34.95 20.37 -32.25
CA PHE A 20 34.11 19.30 -31.69
C PHE A 20 34.87 18.04 -31.23
N PRO A 21 35.88 17.54 -31.97
CA PRO A 21 36.71 16.42 -31.51
C PRO A 21 37.58 16.80 -30.31
N ALA A 22 38.05 18.05 -30.24
CA ALA A 22 38.95 18.53 -29.20
C ALA A 22 38.28 18.63 -27.82
N VAL A 23 37.00 19.04 -27.76
CA VAL A 23 36.24 19.15 -26.51
C VAL A 23 35.90 17.76 -25.94
N LEU A 24 35.54 16.80 -26.81
CA LEU A 24 35.32 15.41 -26.42
C LEU A 24 36.63 14.74 -25.95
N MET A 25 37.75 14.99 -26.64
CA MET A 25 39.07 14.50 -26.22
C MET A 25 39.55 15.13 -24.91
N SER A 26 39.26 16.42 -24.64
CA SER A 26 39.67 17.07 -23.38
C SER A 26 38.91 16.55 -22.17
N ALA A 27 37.61 16.24 -22.32
CA ALA A 27 36.79 15.66 -21.25
C ALA A 27 37.16 14.19 -20.97
N GLU A 28 37.50 13.43 -22.01
CA GLU A 28 37.96 12.04 -21.84
C GLU A 28 39.37 11.97 -21.23
N TYR A 29 40.23 12.95 -21.54
CA TYR A 29 41.55 13.10 -20.91
C TYR A 29 41.44 13.50 -19.42
N SER A 30 40.55 14.45 -19.08
CA SER A 30 40.34 14.85 -17.68
C SER A 30 39.77 13.73 -16.82
N LEU A 31 38.78 12.98 -17.32
CA LEU A 31 38.21 11.82 -16.63
C LEU A 31 39.28 10.76 -16.32
N ARG A 32 40.09 10.36 -17.31
CA ARG A 32 41.16 9.37 -17.10
C ARG A 32 42.18 9.84 -16.07
N GLN A 33 42.52 11.12 -16.09
CA GLN A 33 43.45 11.70 -15.13
C GLN A 33 42.87 11.69 -13.72
N VAL A 34 41.59 12.04 -13.55
CA VAL A 34 40.91 12.02 -12.24
C VAL A 34 40.81 10.60 -11.69
N ILE A 35 40.39 9.62 -12.51
CA ILE A 35 40.36 8.21 -12.10
C ILE A 35 41.75 7.73 -11.67
N ALA A 36 42.78 8.04 -12.46
CA ALA A 36 44.16 7.65 -12.14
C ALA A 36 44.65 8.29 -10.83
N SER A 37 44.30 9.55 -10.55
CA SER A 37 44.61 10.22 -9.29
C SER A 37 43.92 9.55 -8.10
N ILE A 38 42.61 9.27 -8.20
CA ILE A 38 41.86 8.56 -7.14
C ILE A 38 42.51 7.19 -6.88
N GLN A 39 42.81 6.44 -7.94
CA GLN A 39 43.47 5.13 -7.83
C GLN A 39 44.87 5.22 -7.20
N ALA A 40 45.67 6.24 -7.55
CA ALA A 40 46.98 6.45 -6.98
C ALA A 40 46.90 6.71 -5.46
N GLU A 41 45.96 7.55 -5.01
CA GLU A 41 45.72 7.80 -3.60
C GLU A 41 45.24 6.52 -2.87
N ILE A 42 44.35 5.73 -3.48
CA ILE A 42 43.94 4.41 -2.95
C ILE A 42 45.14 3.47 -2.79
N LEU A 43 46.03 3.40 -3.79
CA LEU A 43 47.22 2.55 -3.76
C LEU A 43 48.24 2.98 -2.70
N GLN A 44 48.26 4.27 -2.36
CA GLN A 44 49.10 4.83 -1.28
C GLN A 44 48.46 4.66 0.10
N GLY A 45 47.21 4.18 0.19
CA GLY A 45 46.47 4.07 1.44
C GLY A 45 45.85 5.39 1.92
N GLU A 46 45.92 6.44 1.12
CA GLU A 46 45.40 7.78 1.43
C GLU A 46 43.90 7.90 1.09
N TYR A 47 43.09 7.06 1.74
CA TYR A 47 41.67 6.89 1.39
C TYR A 47 40.83 8.16 1.56
N HIS A 48 41.12 8.98 2.58
CA HIS A 48 40.42 10.26 2.75
C HIS A 48 40.69 11.22 1.59
N ARG A 49 41.92 11.27 1.07
CA ARG A 49 42.25 12.10 -0.10
C ARG A 49 41.59 11.58 -1.36
N ALA A 50 41.62 10.27 -1.57
CA ALA A 50 40.92 9.62 -2.67
C ALA A 50 39.41 9.92 -2.64
N ALA A 51 38.80 9.87 -1.45
CA ALA A 51 37.39 10.17 -1.24
C ALA A 51 37.07 11.66 -1.52
N THR A 52 37.92 12.58 -1.06
CA THR A 52 37.79 14.01 -1.37
C THR A 52 37.84 14.25 -2.89
N LEU A 53 38.82 13.68 -3.59
CA LEU A 53 38.91 13.80 -5.06
C LEU A 53 37.68 13.25 -5.77
N ALA A 54 37.13 12.12 -5.30
CA ALA A 54 35.90 11.56 -5.86
C ALA A 54 34.69 12.48 -5.64
N GLN A 55 34.60 13.16 -4.50
CA GLN A 55 33.50 14.08 -4.21
C GLN A 55 33.62 15.41 -4.96
N GLU A 56 34.83 15.97 -5.06
CA GLU A 56 35.10 17.22 -5.79
C GLU A 56 34.74 17.12 -7.27
N HIS A 57 34.94 15.95 -7.86
CA HIS A 57 34.68 15.70 -9.28
C HIS A 57 33.33 15.01 -9.55
N GLU A 58 32.49 14.84 -8.53
CA GLU A 58 31.20 14.13 -8.68
C GLU A 58 30.25 14.88 -9.62
N SER A 59 30.20 16.21 -9.56
CA SER A 59 29.32 17.01 -10.45
C SER A 59 29.62 16.80 -11.93
N ASP A 60 30.87 16.45 -12.25
CA ASP A 60 31.37 16.37 -13.61
C ASP A 60 31.25 14.96 -14.19
N PHE A 61 31.35 13.93 -13.34
CA PHE A 61 31.51 12.53 -13.79
C PHE A 61 30.53 11.53 -13.16
N ALA A 62 29.58 11.97 -12.31
CA ALA A 62 28.55 11.09 -11.78
C ALA A 62 27.77 10.36 -12.89
N GLY A 63 27.51 9.07 -12.69
CA GLY A 63 26.85 8.20 -13.65
C GLY A 63 27.81 7.52 -14.63
N ILE A 64 29.10 7.90 -14.65
CA ILE A 64 30.13 7.19 -15.41
C ILE A 64 30.64 6.00 -14.57
N PRO A 65 30.40 4.75 -14.97
CA PRO A 65 30.66 3.60 -14.11
C PRO A 65 32.09 3.45 -13.62
N GLU A 66 33.09 3.79 -14.44
CA GLU A 66 34.51 3.72 -14.07
C GLU A 66 34.86 4.68 -12.95
N PHE A 67 34.34 5.91 -13.02
CA PHE A 67 34.54 6.94 -12.01
C PHE A 67 33.77 6.60 -10.73
N ASP A 68 32.48 6.28 -10.86
CA ASP A 68 31.64 5.95 -9.72
C ASP A 68 32.18 4.72 -8.98
N PHE A 69 32.69 3.70 -9.69
CA PHE A 69 33.25 2.51 -9.04
C PHE A 69 34.50 2.83 -8.21
N VAL A 70 35.47 3.58 -8.74
CA VAL A 70 36.68 3.92 -7.96
C VAL A 70 36.38 4.89 -6.84
N GLY A 71 35.46 5.83 -7.04
CA GLY A 71 34.99 6.75 -6.01
C GLY A 71 34.29 6.02 -4.86
N GLY A 72 33.43 5.05 -5.17
CA GLY A 72 32.78 4.19 -4.19
C GLY A 72 33.80 3.41 -3.35
N ILE A 73 34.85 2.85 -3.98
CA ILE A 73 35.94 2.16 -3.26
C ILE A 73 36.66 3.13 -2.31
N ALA A 74 37.01 4.33 -2.79
CA ALA A 74 37.66 5.34 -1.97
C ALA A 74 36.82 5.70 -0.73
N LEU A 75 35.52 5.96 -0.93
CA LEU A 75 34.58 6.30 0.15
C LEU A 75 34.40 5.16 1.15
N MET A 76 34.33 3.91 0.67
CA MET A 76 34.20 2.75 1.54
C MET A 76 35.43 2.56 2.43
N HIS A 77 36.63 2.79 1.90
CA HIS A 77 37.87 2.71 2.68
C HIS A 77 38.12 3.93 3.58
N ALA A 78 37.48 5.06 3.28
CA ALA A 78 37.49 6.26 4.11
C ALA A 78 36.41 6.27 5.20
N ASP A 79 35.80 5.11 5.49
CA ASP A 79 34.73 4.92 6.48
C ASP A 79 33.48 5.77 6.21
N ASN A 80 33.11 5.94 4.94
CA ASN A 80 31.90 6.64 4.51
C ASN A 80 30.99 5.74 3.66
N PRO A 81 30.38 4.71 4.28
CA PRO A 81 29.62 3.70 3.56
C PRO A 81 28.30 4.26 2.97
N GLU A 82 27.65 5.25 3.57
CA GLU A 82 26.44 5.86 2.99
C GLU A 82 26.75 6.49 1.63
N ARG A 83 27.80 7.31 1.52
CA ARG A 83 28.17 7.92 0.23
C ARG A 83 28.69 6.89 -0.75
N ALA A 84 29.42 5.87 -0.28
CA ALA A 84 29.88 4.78 -1.14
C ALA A 84 28.73 4.02 -1.80
N SER A 85 27.64 3.75 -1.08
CA SER A 85 26.46 3.07 -1.63
C SER A 85 25.87 3.81 -2.84
N LEU A 86 25.74 5.14 -2.79
CA LEU A 86 25.21 5.95 -3.90
C LEU A 86 26.07 5.86 -5.16
N PHE A 87 27.40 5.83 -5.00
CA PHE A 87 28.34 5.66 -6.11
C PHE A 87 28.17 4.26 -6.72
N PHE A 88 28.15 3.20 -5.91
CA PHE A 88 27.97 1.83 -6.43
C PHE A 88 26.58 1.59 -7.03
N GLU A 89 25.52 2.20 -6.49
CA GLU A 89 24.18 2.12 -7.06
C GLU A 89 24.15 2.60 -8.50
N ARG A 90 24.74 3.77 -8.81
CA ARG A 90 24.86 4.28 -10.19
C ARG A 90 25.57 3.29 -11.11
N VAL A 91 26.65 2.66 -10.64
CA VAL A 91 27.35 1.61 -11.39
C VAL A 91 26.41 0.45 -11.70
N THR A 92 25.65 -0.04 -10.72
CA THR A 92 24.72 -1.16 -10.91
C THR A 92 23.52 -0.82 -11.78
N ILE A 93 23.09 0.44 -11.82
CA ILE A 93 22.05 0.93 -12.74
C ILE A 93 22.53 0.81 -14.18
N VAL A 94 23.75 1.27 -14.47
CA VAL A 94 24.32 1.22 -15.82
C VAL A 94 24.79 -0.20 -16.19
N ARG A 95 25.29 -0.97 -15.21
CA ARG A 95 25.83 -2.33 -15.38
C ARG A 95 25.15 -3.32 -14.44
N PRO A 96 23.90 -3.70 -14.72
CA PRO A 96 23.10 -4.53 -13.80
C PRO A 96 23.61 -5.97 -13.64
N ARG A 97 24.55 -6.42 -14.47
CA ARG A 97 25.19 -7.74 -14.39
C ARG A 97 26.64 -7.70 -13.90
N ASP A 98 27.13 -6.54 -13.45
CA ASP A 98 28.46 -6.43 -12.84
C ASP A 98 28.43 -6.95 -11.40
N SER A 99 28.86 -8.20 -11.23
CA SER A 99 28.89 -8.87 -9.93
C SER A 99 29.84 -8.21 -8.93
N ARG A 100 30.89 -7.53 -9.41
CA ARG A 100 31.82 -6.81 -8.53
C ARG A 100 31.18 -5.54 -7.98
N ALA A 101 30.53 -4.75 -8.82
CA ALA A 101 29.82 -3.54 -8.40
C ALA A 101 28.68 -3.88 -7.41
N ARG A 102 27.91 -4.93 -7.69
CA ARG A 102 26.87 -5.41 -6.76
C ARG A 102 27.43 -5.88 -5.43
N PHE A 103 28.58 -6.55 -5.44
CA PHE A 103 29.24 -7.00 -4.21
C PHE A 103 29.68 -5.82 -3.33
N GLU A 104 30.24 -4.78 -3.92
CA GLU A 104 30.65 -3.59 -3.16
C GLU A 104 29.46 -2.78 -2.67
N LEU A 105 28.39 -2.66 -3.48
CA LEU A 105 27.12 -2.11 -3.00
C LEU A 105 26.59 -2.88 -1.80
N ALA A 106 26.57 -4.21 -1.87
CA ALA A 106 26.13 -5.07 -0.78
C ALA A 106 26.96 -4.88 0.50
N ARG A 107 28.28 -4.69 0.36
CA ARG A 107 29.17 -4.40 1.49
C ARG A 107 28.90 -3.04 2.11
N SER A 108 28.68 -1.99 1.31
CA SER A 108 28.31 -0.68 1.82
C SER A 108 27.00 -0.75 2.60
N LEU A 109 25.97 -1.39 2.04
CA LEU A 109 24.67 -1.59 2.71
C LEU A 109 24.79 -2.38 4.01
N PHE A 110 25.63 -3.43 4.03
CA PHE A 110 25.91 -4.20 5.24
C PHE A 110 26.57 -3.35 6.34
N ALA A 111 27.46 -2.43 5.96
CA ALA A 111 28.12 -1.52 6.90
C ALA A 111 27.16 -0.46 7.46
N ILE A 112 26.23 0.04 6.63
CA ILE A 112 25.15 0.96 7.03
C ILE A 112 24.14 0.27 7.97
N GLY A 113 24.07 -1.06 7.92
CA GLY A 113 23.10 -1.85 8.69
C GLY A 113 21.80 -2.13 7.93
N ASP A 114 21.73 -1.78 6.64
CA ASP A 114 20.65 -2.18 5.75
C ASP A 114 20.85 -3.63 5.30
N TYR A 115 20.62 -4.55 6.23
CA TYR A 115 20.87 -5.97 6.03
C TYR A 115 19.95 -6.60 4.99
N ASP A 116 18.74 -6.06 4.82
CA ASP A 116 17.81 -6.54 3.79
C ASP A 116 18.41 -6.26 2.41
N LEU A 117 18.69 -4.99 2.06
CA LEU A 117 19.28 -4.64 0.75
C LEU A 117 20.70 -5.22 0.56
N ALA A 118 21.47 -5.39 1.63
CA ALA A 118 22.76 -6.04 1.57
C ALA A 118 22.64 -7.52 1.18
N ARG A 119 21.77 -8.28 1.86
CA ARG A 119 21.54 -9.71 1.58
C ARG A 119 21.09 -9.92 0.16
N ASP A 120 20.25 -9.02 -0.30
CA ASP A 120 19.64 -8.99 -1.61
C ASP A 120 20.70 -8.81 -2.72
N ASN A 121 21.59 -7.83 -2.57
CA ASN A 121 22.70 -7.67 -3.51
C ASN A 121 23.72 -8.81 -3.43
N PHE A 122 24.04 -9.35 -2.24
CA PHE A 122 24.89 -10.53 -2.14
C PHE A 122 24.27 -11.76 -2.80
N THR A 123 22.96 -11.95 -2.70
CA THR A 123 22.25 -13.05 -3.37
C THR A 123 22.33 -12.89 -4.89
N ALA A 124 22.07 -11.68 -5.41
CA ALA A 124 22.22 -11.36 -6.83
C ALA A 124 23.66 -11.58 -7.32
N VAL A 125 24.67 -11.31 -6.49
CA VAL A 125 26.07 -11.62 -6.83
C VAL A 125 26.27 -13.12 -7.04
N VAL A 126 25.73 -13.98 -6.16
CA VAL A 126 25.83 -15.44 -6.29
C VAL A 126 25.11 -15.94 -7.56
N GLU A 127 23.93 -15.39 -7.86
CA GLU A 127 23.14 -15.75 -9.05
C GLU A 127 23.82 -15.38 -10.38
N LEU A 128 24.74 -14.41 -10.36
CA LEU A 128 25.52 -14.00 -11.54
C LEU A 128 26.73 -14.89 -11.84
N ASP A 129 26.91 -15.98 -11.09
CA ASP A 129 28.00 -16.96 -11.23
C ASP A 129 29.41 -16.31 -11.26
N PRO A 130 29.80 -15.60 -10.18
CA PRO A 130 31.09 -14.92 -10.12
C PRO A 130 32.21 -15.93 -9.84
N PRO A 131 33.50 -15.55 -9.94
CA PRO A 131 34.60 -16.39 -9.49
C PRO A 131 34.35 -16.93 -8.06
N GLN A 132 34.69 -18.20 -7.81
CA GLN A 132 34.37 -18.92 -6.57
C GLN A 132 34.67 -18.12 -5.30
N GLN A 133 35.81 -17.42 -5.26
CA GLN A 133 36.20 -16.60 -4.12
C GLN A 133 35.19 -15.49 -3.78
N ILE A 134 34.57 -14.87 -4.79
CA ILE A 134 33.55 -13.84 -4.63
C ILE A 134 32.23 -14.48 -4.18
N ALA A 135 31.84 -15.60 -4.78
CA ALA A 135 30.65 -16.36 -4.38
C ALA A 135 30.74 -16.79 -2.91
N ASP A 136 31.86 -17.36 -2.48
CA ASP A 136 32.09 -17.78 -1.10
C ASP A 136 32.04 -16.58 -0.13
N SER A 137 32.56 -15.42 -0.55
CA SER A 137 32.52 -14.20 0.26
C SER A 137 31.10 -13.67 0.41
N ALA A 138 30.34 -13.62 -0.70
CA ALA A 138 28.94 -13.21 -0.69
C ALA A 138 28.12 -14.13 0.21
N GLN A 139 28.33 -15.45 0.11
CA GLN A 139 27.65 -16.43 0.97
C GLN A 139 27.98 -16.22 2.46
N ARG A 140 29.25 -15.94 2.82
CA ARG A 140 29.61 -15.62 4.22
C ARG A 140 28.88 -14.38 4.75
N PHE A 141 28.69 -13.35 3.92
CA PHE A 141 27.91 -12.17 4.30
C PHE A 141 26.42 -12.51 4.45
N ILE A 142 25.85 -13.30 3.53
CA ILE A 142 24.48 -13.80 3.65
C ILE A 142 24.31 -14.57 4.97
N ASP A 143 25.23 -15.48 5.30
CA ASP A 143 25.18 -16.26 6.55
C ASP A 143 25.37 -15.36 7.80
N ALA A 144 26.14 -14.28 7.70
CA ALA A 144 26.30 -13.31 8.78
C ALA A 144 25.03 -12.47 8.98
N ILE A 145 24.40 -12.04 7.88
CA ILE A 145 23.10 -11.36 7.89
C ILE A 145 22.03 -12.29 8.45
N ASP A 146 21.98 -13.53 8.00
CA ASP A 146 21.01 -14.53 8.45
C ASP A 146 21.20 -14.86 9.94
N ARG A 147 22.44 -14.93 10.43
CA ARG A 147 22.71 -15.05 11.87
C ARG A 147 22.27 -13.82 12.66
N ARG A 148 22.46 -12.61 12.13
CA ARG A 148 21.97 -11.36 12.76
C ARG A 148 20.45 -11.29 12.74
N ALA A 149 19.81 -11.74 11.66
CA ALA A 149 18.36 -11.84 11.51
C ALA A 149 17.76 -12.92 12.43
N ALA A 150 18.41 -14.07 12.56
CA ALA A 150 18.01 -15.13 13.48
C ALA A 150 18.26 -14.75 14.95
N ALA A 151 19.23 -13.86 15.21
CA ALA A 151 19.45 -13.23 16.51
C ALA A 151 18.46 -12.09 16.79
N GLN A 152 17.66 -11.64 15.80
CA GLN A 152 16.52 -10.78 16.12
C GLN A 152 15.55 -11.56 16.99
N VAL A 153 15.11 -10.93 18.07
CA VAL A 153 14.08 -11.48 18.94
C VAL A 153 12.71 -11.33 18.29
N ALA A 154 11.76 -12.15 18.70
CA ALA A 154 10.39 -11.97 18.27
C ALA A 154 9.91 -10.56 18.64
N GLN A 155 9.26 -9.89 17.69
CA GLN A 155 8.76 -8.53 17.86
C GLN A 155 7.29 -8.59 18.29
N PHE A 156 6.93 -7.80 19.30
CA PHE A 156 5.55 -7.73 19.76
C PHE A 156 5.10 -6.28 19.89
N LEU A 157 4.34 -5.81 18.90
CA LEU A 157 3.72 -4.50 18.92
C LEU A 157 2.34 -4.62 19.57
N ARG A 158 1.99 -3.69 20.45
CA ARG A 158 0.67 -3.63 21.07
C ARG A 158 0.21 -2.20 21.16
N TRP A 159 -1.10 -2.00 21.21
CA TRP A 159 -1.68 -0.68 21.33
C TRP A 159 -3.05 -0.71 21.96
N VAL A 160 -3.43 0.41 22.56
CA VAL A 160 -4.78 0.71 23.03
C VAL A 160 -5.15 2.09 22.53
N GLU A 161 -6.41 2.29 22.22
CA GLU A 161 -6.93 3.54 21.69
C GLU A 161 -8.32 3.81 22.28
N GLY A 162 -8.54 5.05 22.69
CA GLY A 162 -9.87 5.58 22.97
C GLY A 162 -10.24 6.60 21.90
N ARG A 163 -11.48 6.54 21.40
CA ARG A 163 -12.00 7.52 20.45
C ARG A 163 -13.33 8.08 20.93
N VAL A 164 -13.59 9.32 20.57
CA VAL A 164 -14.89 9.97 20.73
C VAL A 164 -15.22 10.70 19.45
N GLY A 165 -16.49 10.70 19.06
CA GLY A 165 -16.90 11.30 17.80
C GLY A 165 -18.39 11.50 17.65
N TYR A 166 -18.76 11.94 16.46
CA TYR A 166 -20.12 12.17 16.01
C TYR A 166 -20.31 11.50 14.65
N ASP A 167 -21.47 10.88 14.46
CA ASP A 167 -21.87 10.15 13.28
C ASP A 167 -23.24 10.66 12.84
N GLU A 168 -23.33 11.23 11.65
CA GLU A 168 -24.61 11.76 11.15
C GLU A 168 -25.58 10.68 10.70
N ASN A 169 -25.11 9.43 10.56
CA ASN A 169 -25.94 8.31 10.15
C ASN A 169 -25.48 7.01 10.80
N VAL A 170 -25.98 6.77 12.01
CA VAL A 170 -25.75 5.54 12.80
C VAL A 170 -26.41 4.32 12.17
N LEU A 171 -27.50 4.50 11.41
CA LEU A 171 -28.17 3.41 10.68
C LEU A 171 -27.21 2.80 9.64
N SER A 172 -26.39 3.62 9.01
CA SER A 172 -25.33 3.14 8.11
C SER A 172 -24.11 2.56 8.85
N ALA A 173 -24.11 2.46 10.19
CA ALA A 173 -22.93 2.18 11.01
C ALA A 173 -22.49 0.71 11.11
N SER A 174 -23.14 -0.23 10.42
CA SER A 174 -22.52 -1.54 10.21
C SER A 174 -21.28 -1.49 9.27
N ASN A 175 -20.83 -0.27 9.00
CA ASN A 175 -19.50 0.15 8.58
C ASN A 175 -18.45 0.00 9.69
N SER A 176 -17.89 -1.21 9.83
CA SER A 176 -16.69 -1.38 10.64
C SER A 176 -15.50 -0.69 9.97
N ILE A 177 -15.20 0.55 10.35
CA ILE A 177 -14.00 1.25 9.89
C ILE A 177 -12.85 0.78 10.77
N ILE A 178 -12.12 -0.27 10.34
CA ILE A 178 -10.74 -0.43 10.80
C ILE A 178 -9.91 0.62 10.07
N GLU A 179 -9.88 1.82 10.63
CA GLU A 179 -9.10 2.90 10.08
C GLU A 179 -7.60 2.61 10.23
N GLY A 180 -6.99 2.30 9.09
CA GLY A 180 -5.70 2.81 8.65
C GLY A 180 -4.67 3.21 9.70
N ASN A 181 -4.14 2.26 10.48
CA ASN A 181 -2.78 2.44 11.02
C ASN A 181 -1.77 2.21 9.90
N ILE A 182 -0.68 2.99 9.91
CA ILE A 182 0.44 2.90 8.95
C ILE A 182 1.04 1.47 8.90
N ALA A 183 0.86 0.67 9.96
CA ALA A 183 1.19 -0.74 9.99
C ALA A 183 0.31 -1.62 9.07
N ASN A 184 -0.92 -1.21 8.76
CA ASN A 184 -1.85 -1.93 7.87
C ASN A 184 -1.44 -1.82 6.39
N LEU A 185 -0.63 -0.82 6.04
CA LEU A 185 -0.02 -0.74 4.71
C LEU A 185 1.04 -1.82 4.53
N GLN A 186 1.68 -2.30 5.60
CA GLN A 186 2.63 -3.41 5.49
C GLN A 186 1.99 -4.81 5.52
N HIS A 187 0.68 -4.93 5.72
CA HIS A 187 0.05 -6.23 6.02
C HIS A 187 -1.05 -6.70 5.09
N GLY A 188 -1.39 -5.89 4.08
CA GLY A 188 -2.46 -6.25 3.18
C GLY A 188 -3.83 -5.99 3.82
N LEU A 189 -4.55 -5.06 3.19
CA LEU A 189 -6.00 -4.86 3.22
C LEU A 189 -6.74 -5.44 4.42
N VAL A 190 -7.24 -4.52 5.23
CA VAL A 190 -8.53 -4.70 5.88
C VAL A 190 -9.42 -3.54 5.43
N ASN A 191 -9.92 -3.63 4.18
CA ASN A 191 -11.18 -2.98 3.84
C ASN A 191 -12.26 -3.89 4.40
N LEU A 192 -12.70 -3.63 5.63
CA LEU A 192 -13.90 -4.27 6.13
C LEU A 192 -15.10 -3.78 5.36
N ARG A 193 -16.01 -4.73 5.16
CA ARG A 193 -17.22 -4.50 4.42
C ARG A 193 -18.22 -3.78 5.30
N LEU A 194 -18.81 -2.81 4.64
CA LEU A 194 -19.87 -1.93 5.03
C LEU A 194 -21.17 -2.71 4.94
N TYR A 195 -21.88 -2.82 6.04
CA TYR A 195 -23.32 -3.06 6.01
C TYR A 195 -24.01 -1.73 6.24
N GLU A 196 -25.10 -1.52 5.53
CA GLU A 196 -25.83 -0.27 5.49
C GLU A 196 -27.25 -0.60 5.90
N TYR A 197 -27.71 0.00 7.01
CA TYR A 197 -29.13 0.17 7.23
C TYR A 197 -29.48 1.61 6.86
N GLU A 198 -30.61 1.76 6.19
CA GLU A 198 -30.82 2.83 5.22
C GLU A 198 -32.04 3.65 5.62
N ASP A 199 -31.81 4.75 6.35
CA ASP A 199 -32.66 5.93 6.33
C ASP A 199 -31.83 7.16 6.73
N SER A 200 -32.10 8.31 6.13
CA SER A 200 -31.46 9.57 6.48
C SER A 200 -32.08 10.08 7.79
N GLY A 201 -31.44 9.87 8.95
CA GLY A 201 -31.93 10.59 10.13
C GLY A 201 -31.44 10.24 11.53
N ALA A 202 -30.65 9.20 11.75
CA ALA A 202 -30.17 8.89 13.10
C ALA A 202 -28.72 9.39 13.27
N SER A 203 -28.55 10.63 13.69
CA SER A 203 -27.24 11.16 14.08
C SER A 203 -26.99 10.95 15.57
N ASP A 204 -25.77 10.58 15.96
CA ASP A 204 -25.42 10.37 17.36
C ASP A 204 -23.93 10.59 17.64
N SER A 205 -23.62 10.89 18.90
CA SER A 205 -22.27 10.84 19.42
C SER A 205 -21.91 9.40 19.81
N PHE A 206 -20.63 9.06 19.71
CA PHE A 206 -20.13 7.76 20.12
C PHE A 206 -18.87 7.86 20.96
N ALA A 207 -18.66 6.83 21.78
CA ALA A 207 -17.40 6.54 22.45
C ALA A 207 -16.92 5.15 22.03
N GLU A 208 -15.63 5.02 21.74
CA GLU A 208 -15.04 3.77 21.29
C GLU A 208 -13.78 3.46 22.08
N ILE A 209 -13.62 2.18 22.42
CA ILE A 209 -12.38 1.62 22.92
C ILE A 209 -11.90 0.54 21.97
N ALA A 210 -10.62 0.57 21.66
CA ALA A 210 -9.98 -0.42 20.81
C ALA A 210 -8.63 -0.84 21.39
N ALA A 211 -8.27 -2.09 21.17
CA ALA A 211 -6.97 -2.63 21.54
C ALA A 211 -6.53 -3.66 20.52
N GLY A 212 -5.22 -3.78 20.32
CA GLY A 212 -4.71 -4.81 19.43
C GLY A 212 -3.21 -5.01 19.55
N GLY A 213 -2.73 -6.01 18.80
CA GLY A 213 -1.32 -6.33 18.77
C GLY A 213 -0.92 -7.19 17.58
N LEU A 214 0.38 -7.22 17.36
CA LEU A 214 1.04 -7.96 16.30
C LEU A 214 2.30 -8.62 16.85
N TYR A 215 2.29 -9.95 16.88
CA TYR A 215 3.46 -10.75 17.18
C TYR A 215 4.11 -11.21 15.87
N SER A 216 5.40 -10.95 15.69
CA SER A 216 6.17 -11.37 14.52
C SER A 216 7.36 -12.21 14.95
N THR A 217 7.50 -13.41 14.39
CA THR A 217 8.68 -14.23 14.62
C THR A 217 9.89 -13.62 13.90
N PRO A 218 11.12 -13.98 14.31
CA PRO A 218 12.31 -13.68 13.54
C PRO A 218 12.22 -14.30 12.14
N TRP A 219 13.01 -13.78 11.21
CA TRP A 219 13.16 -14.40 9.90
C TRP A 219 13.99 -15.68 10.01
N VAL A 220 13.47 -16.77 9.45
CA VAL A 220 14.16 -18.07 9.36
C VAL A 220 14.05 -18.56 7.92
N ALA A 221 15.18 -18.74 7.25
CA ALA A 221 15.25 -19.19 5.85
C ALA A 221 14.29 -18.40 4.93
N ASN A 222 14.40 -17.07 4.92
CA ASN A 222 13.56 -16.16 4.13
C ASN A 222 12.05 -16.23 4.42
N SER A 223 11.67 -16.72 5.59
CA SER A 223 10.26 -16.80 5.98
C SER A 223 10.04 -16.36 7.42
N ARG A 224 8.85 -15.86 7.72
CA ARG A 224 8.43 -15.58 9.09
C ARG A 224 6.93 -15.72 9.28
N TRP A 225 6.52 -15.93 10.52
CA TRP A 225 5.12 -15.88 10.91
C TRP A 225 4.78 -14.55 11.54
N ARG A 226 3.55 -14.10 11.33
CA ARG A 226 2.94 -12.96 12.00
C ARG A 226 1.57 -13.36 12.51
N PHE A 227 1.23 -12.93 13.71
CA PHE A 227 -0.05 -13.18 14.34
C PHE A 227 -0.59 -11.86 14.86
N ASN A 228 -1.82 -11.53 14.50
CA ASN A 228 -2.48 -10.31 14.92
C ASN A 228 -3.77 -10.62 15.66
N GLY A 229 -4.11 -9.75 16.59
CA GLY A 229 -5.38 -9.79 17.29
C GLY A 229 -5.83 -8.38 17.60
N GLN A 230 -7.13 -8.12 17.48
CA GLN A 230 -7.72 -6.83 17.78
C GLN A 230 -9.15 -6.98 18.30
N PHE A 231 -9.51 -6.03 19.14
CA PHE A 231 -10.81 -5.84 19.74
C PHE A 231 -11.19 -4.36 19.58
N GLN A 232 -12.45 -4.11 19.26
CA GLN A 232 -13.04 -2.78 19.22
C GLN A 232 -14.45 -2.88 19.76
N HIS A 233 -14.83 -1.91 20.59
CA HIS A 233 -16.20 -1.74 21.04
C HIS A 233 -16.56 -0.25 20.95
N ARG A 234 -17.64 0.04 20.24
CA ARG A 234 -18.20 1.38 20.05
C ARG A 234 -19.59 1.40 20.66
N GLY A 235 -19.81 2.32 21.59
CA GLY A 235 -21.12 2.64 22.13
C GLY A 235 -21.65 3.96 21.57
N TYR A 236 -22.92 3.99 21.21
CA TYR A 236 -23.69 5.17 20.83
C TYR A 236 -24.48 5.69 22.05
N TYR A 237 -24.82 6.98 22.07
CA TYR A 237 -25.40 7.60 23.27
C TYR A 237 -26.92 7.45 23.32
N ASP A 238 -27.59 7.73 22.20
CA ASP A 238 -29.04 7.64 22.06
C ASP A 238 -29.48 6.35 21.32
N TRP A 239 -28.61 5.81 20.46
CA TRP A 239 -28.92 4.63 19.63
C TRP A 239 -28.08 3.39 19.99
N ASP A 240 -28.23 2.91 21.22
CA ASP A 240 -27.53 1.74 21.78
C ASP A 240 -27.75 0.44 21.00
N ILE A 241 -28.90 0.30 20.32
CA ILE A 241 -29.17 -0.82 19.39
C ILE A 241 -28.13 -0.94 18.24
N PHE A 242 -27.31 0.09 18.01
CA PHE A 242 -26.22 0.06 17.04
C PHE A 242 -24.84 -0.01 17.68
N ASP A 243 -24.76 -0.25 18.99
CA ASP A 243 -23.51 -0.53 19.67
C ASP A 243 -22.79 -1.67 18.97
N GLN A 244 -21.51 -1.52 18.68
CA GLN A 244 -20.81 -2.47 17.83
C GLN A 244 -19.59 -3.02 18.54
N THR A 245 -19.50 -4.34 18.57
CA THR A 245 -18.29 -5.04 19.03
C THR A 245 -17.67 -5.83 17.89
N VAL A 246 -16.39 -5.59 17.62
CA VAL A 246 -15.61 -6.29 16.60
C VAL A 246 -14.42 -7.00 17.24
N VAL A 247 -14.30 -8.29 16.97
CA VAL A 247 -13.14 -9.10 17.32
C VAL A 247 -12.53 -9.66 16.05
N GLN A 248 -11.21 -9.56 15.90
CA GLN A 248 -10.51 -10.18 14.76
C GLN A 248 -9.21 -10.82 15.22
N LEU A 249 -8.94 -12.02 14.72
CA LEU A 249 -7.70 -12.76 14.94
C LEU A 249 -7.16 -13.23 13.59
N GLY A 250 -5.85 -13.10 13.38
CA GLY A 250 -5.23 -13.41 12.09
C GLY A 250 -3.85 -14.03 12.23
N GLY A 251 -3.48 -14.80 11.21
CA GLY A 251 -2.17 -15.41 11.04
C GLY A 251 -1.69 -15.23 9.61
N THR A 252 -0.45 -14.78 9.45
CA THR A 252 0.17 -14.56 8.15
C THR A 252 1.53 -15.23 8.07
N ARG A 253 1.71 -16.07 7.07
CA ARG A 253 3.02 -16.58 6.68
C ARG A 253 3.60 -15.68 5.60
N VAL A 254 4.78 -15.13 5.85
CA VAL A 254 5.50 -14.28 4.89
C VAL A 254 6.69 -15.07 4.35
N TRP A 255 6.83 -15.12 3.03
CA TRP A 255 8.00 -15.61 2.33
C TRP A 255 8.60 -14.49 1.49
N ARG A 256 9.91 -14.34 1.57
CA ARG A 256 10.69 -13.48 0.70
C ARG A 256 11.25 -14.35 -0.42
N GLN A 257 10.71 -14.19 -1.63
CA GLN A 257 11.21 -14.91 -2.81
C GLN A 257 12.50 -14.26 -3.33
N SER A 258 12.55 -12.94 -3.30
CA SER A 258 13.73 -12.13 -3.60
C SER A 258 13.65 -10.80 -2.85
N HIS A 259 14.64 -9.94 -3.09
CA HIS A 259 14.68 -8.59 -2.58
C HIS A 259 13.48 -7.72 -2.95
N GLU A 260 13.01 -7.88 -4.18
CA GLU A 260 11.86 -7.14 -4.67
C GLU A 260 10.57 -7.83 -4.30
N GLN A 261 10.56 -9.15 -4.08
CA GLN A 261 9.35 -9.98 -4.12
C GLN A 261 9.05 -10.67 -2.80
N GLN A 262 7.83 -10.47 -2.30
CA GLN A 262 7.32 -11.15 -1.12
C GLN A 262 5.94 -11.74 -1.38
N ILE A 263 5.71 -12.91 -0.82
CA ILE A 263 4.40 -13.56 -0.75
C ILE A 263 3.96 -13.56 0.70
N HIS A 264 2.72 -13.16 0.94
CA HIS A 264 2.07 -13.18 2.24
C HIS A 264 0.85 -14.09 2.10
N LEU A 265 0.79 -15.20 2.81
CA LEU A 265 -0.42 -16.01 2.91
C LEU A 265 -1.08 -15.70 4.25
N ALA A 266 -2.15 -14.91 4.20
CA ALA A 266 -2.90 -14.51 5.38
C ALA A 266 -4.20 -15.30 5.50
N SER A 267 -4.58 -15.57 6.73
CA SER A 267 -5.92 -16.02 7.11
C SER A 267 -6.38 -15.29 8.35
N ASP A 268 -7.64 -14.88 8.40
CA ASP A 268 -8.23 -14.26 9.58
C ASP A 268 -9.66 -14.73 9.82
N ILE A 269 -10.02 -14.71 11.10
CA ILE A 269 -11.39 -14.81 11.57
C ILE A 269 -11.82 -13.46 12.13
N GLN A 270 -13.06 -13.09 11.87
CA GLN A 270 -13.69 -11.89 12.40
C GLN A 270 -15.05 -12.25 12.95
N HIS A 271 -15.43 -11.62 14.04
CA HIS A 271 -16.75 -11.72 14.65
C HIS A 271 -17.24 -10.32 14.95
N ILE A 272 -18.47 -10.00 14.54
CA ILE A 272 -19.11 -8.71 14.78
C ILE A 272 -20.42 -8.95 15.51
N ARG A 273 -20.62 -8.21 16.60
CA ARG A 273 -21.90 -8.09 17.30
C ARG A 273 -22.44 -6.68 17.14
N LEU A 274 -23.76 -6.59 17.01
CA LEU A 274 -24.53 -5.36 17.04
C LEU A 274 -25.44 -5.44 18.27
N ASP A 275 -25.35 -4.46 19.16
CA ASP A 275 -25.82 -4.54 20.54
C ASP A 275 -25.31 -5.85 21.19
N ASP A 276 -26.22 -6.74 21.60
CA ASP A 276 -25.91 -8.05 22.13
C ASP A 276 -26.07 -9.20 21.12
N ASP A 277 -26.52 -8.93 19.91
CA ASP A 277 -26.77 -9.95 18.90
C ASP A 277 -25.56 -10.16 17.98
N HIS A 278 -25.37 -11.42 17.55
CA HIS A 278 -24.35 -11.73 16.54
C HIS A 278 -24.83 -11.15 15.21
N LEU A 279 -24.09 -10.22 14.63
CA LEU A 279 -24.41 -9.70 13.31
C LEU A 279 -23.86 -10.63 12.22
N TYR A 280 -22.54 -10.89 12.26
CA TYR A 280 -21.92 -11.90 11.40
C TYR A 280 -20.52 -12.32 11.86
N SER A 281 -20.09 -13.49 11.41
CA SER A 281 -18.74 -14.02 11.51
C SER A 281 -18.14 -14.25 10.13
N ARG A 282 -16.84 -14.02 9.98
CA ARG A 282 -16.11 -14.23 8.73
C ARG A 282 -14.89 -15.09 8.94
N LEU A 283 -14.67 -16.02 8.02
CA LEU A 283 -13.37 -16.66 7.79
C LEU A 283 -12.84 -16.19 6.44
N ARG A 284 -11.62 -15.66 6.40
CA ARG A 284 -10.99 -15.17 5.17
C ARG A 284 -9.63 -15.80 4.93
N ILE A 285 -9.33 -16.09 3.67
CA ILE A 285 -8.01 -16.45 3.17
C ILE A 285 -7.62 -15.40 2.11
N ALA A 286 -6.49 -14.73 2.33
CA ALA A 286 -6.07 -13.57 1.53
C ALA A 286 -4.58 -13.65 1.20
N PRO A 287 -4.18 -14.39 0.16
CA PRO A 287 -2.81 -14.32 -0.33
C PRO A 287 -2.52 -12.95 -0.95
N GLN A 288 -1.33 -12.44 -0.70
CA GLN A 288 -0.83 -11.20 -1.28
C GLN A 288 0.53 -11.46 -1.91
N TYR A 289 0.67 -11.01 -3.15
CA TYR A 289 1.97 -10.85 -3.80
C TYR A 289 2.37 -9.38 -3.75
N ARG A 290 3.60 -9.11 -3.31
CA ARG A 290 4.17 -7.77 -3.21
C ARG A 290 5.44 -7.74 -4.03
N ARG A 291 5.58 -6.68 -4.82
CA ARG A 291 6.78 -6.44 -5.62
C ARG A 291 7.24 -4.98 -5.53
N MET A 292 8.51 -4.74 -5.25
CA MET A 292 9.13 -3.44 -5.46
C MET A 292 9.28 -3.18 -6.96
N ILE A 293 8.94 -1.96 -7.40
CA ILE A 293 9.00 -1.52 -8.79
C ILE A 293 9.85 -0.26 -8.85
N GLY A 294 10.94 -0.29 -9.62
CA GLY A 294 11.88 0.84 -9.70
C GLY A 294 12.57 1.12 -8.37
N THR A 295 12.91 2.38 -8.12
CA THR A 295 13.76 2.81 -6.99
C THR A 295 13.01 3.21 -5.72
N GLY A 296 11.71 2.94 -5.61
CA GLY A 296 10.94 3.34 -4.42
C GLY A 296 9.43 3.12 -4.46
N ALA A 297 8.90 2.53 -5.52
CA ALA A 297 7.50 2.16 -5.60
C ALA A 297 7.29 0.67 -5.28
N GLN A 298 6.09 0.33 -4.85
CA GLN A 298 5.69 -1.02 -4.51
C GLN A 298 4.31 -1.31 -5.09
N ALA A 299 4.21 -2.38 -5.87
CA ALA A 299 2.94 -2.95 -6.27
C ALA A 299 2.54 -4.12 -5.38
N ARG A 300 1.23 -4.32 -5.27
CA ARG A 300 0.62 -5.46 -4.58
C ARG A 300 -0.54 -6.00 -5.41
N LEU A 301 -0.64 -7.32 -5.44
CA LEU A 301 -1.80 -8.05 -5.94
C LEU A 301 -2.36 -8.87 -4.79
N MET A 302 -3.67 -8.80 -4.61
CA MET A 302 -4.36 -9.19 -3.39
C MET A 302 -5.69 -9.89 -3.71
N PRO A 303 -5.63 -11.14 -4.20
CA PRO A 303 -6.80 -11.99 -4.22
C PRO A 303 -7.22 -12.39 -2.80
N GLU A 304 -8.52 -12.54 -2.59
CA GLU A 304 -9.06 -13.10 -1.36
C GLU A 304 -10.34 -13.90 -1.61
N ILE A 305 -10.57 -14.87 -0.72
CA ILE A 305 -11.82 -15.58 -0.58
C ILE A 305 -12.26 -15.50 0.88
N ALA A 306 -13.54 -15.28 1.12
CA ALA A 306 -14.11 -15.27 2.46
C ALA A 306 -15.46 -15.97 2.48
N TYR A 307 -15.74 -16.65 3.59
CA TYR A 307 -17.08 -17.09 3.94
C TYR A 307 -17.59 -16.20 5.08
N ASN A 308 -18.80 -15.68 4.93
CA ASN A 308 -19.47 -14.84 5.91
C ASN A 308 -20.74 -15.58 6.36
N SER A 309 -20.89 -15.77 7.66
CA SER A 309 -22.08 -16.34 8.29
C SER A 309 -22.78 -15.26 9.11
N TYR A 310 -24.00 -14.92 8.74
CA TYR A 310 -24.80 -13.84 9.33
C TYR A 310 -25.76 -14.39 10.38
N GLU A 311 -26.43 -13.48 11.09
CA GLU A 311 -27.59 -13.84 11.92
C GLU A 311 -28.76 -14.36 11.08
N LEU A 312 -28.98 -13.70 9.94
CA LEU A 312 -29.97 -14.10 8.95
C LEU A 312 -29.30 -15.06 7.98
N ASP A 313 -29.59 -16.36 8.10
CA ASP A 313 -28.97 -17.42 7.28
C ASP A 313 -29.11 -17.14 5.77
N ASP A 314 -30.19 -16.51 5.32
CA ASP A 314 -30.40 -16.08 3.92
C ASP A 314 -29.30 -15.13 3.40
N ARG A 315 -28.54 -14.50 4.30
CA ARG A 315 -27.45 -13.56 3.97
C ARG A 315 -26.08 -14.24 3.95
N ASP A 316 -25.96 -15.49 4.40
CA ASP A 316 -24.72 -16.26 4.36
C ASP A 316 -24.10 -16.20 2.98
N SER A 317 -22.80 -15.94 2.90
CA SER A 317 -22.18 -15.61 1.62
C SER A 317 -20.76 -16.09 1.46
N ILE A 318 -20.41 -16.44 0.22
CA ILE A 318 -19.04 -16.63 -0.23
C ILE A 318 -18.65 -15.41 -1.07
N LEU A 319 -17.54 -14.80 -0.69
CA LEU A 319 -16.96 -13.63 -1.34
C LEU A 319 -15.64 -14.02 -2.00
N ALA A 320 -15.48 -13.67 -3.27
CA ALA A 320 -14.20 -13.69 -3.96
C ALA A 320 -13.86 -12.27 -4.43
N ARG A 321 -12.65 -11.78 -4.13
CA ARG A 321 -12.18 -10.47 -4.60
C ARG A 321 -10.76 -10.55 -5.13
N ILE A 322 -10.44 -9.63 -6.04
CA ILE A 322 -9.07 -9.36 -6.44
C ILE A 322 -8.82 -7.85 -6.41
N ASN A 323 -7.81 -7.47 -5.67
CA ASN A 323 -7.38 -6.08 -5.52
C ASN A 323 -5.94 -5.92 -6.00
N ALA A 324 -5.65 -4.78 -6.60
CA ALA A 324 -4.30 -4.36 -6.94
C ALA A 324 -4.05 -2.96 -6.40
N SER A 325 -2.84 -2.71 -5.89
CA SER A 325 -2.46 -1.38 -5.43
C SER A 325 -1.02 -1.06 -5.79
N VAL A 326 -0.74 0.19 -6.08
CA VAL A 326 0.61 0.73 -6.20
C VAL A 326 0.78 1.84 -5.17
N MET A 327 1.89 1.82 -4.45
CA MET A 327 2.31 2.85 -3.52
C MET A 327 3.69 3.34 -3.92
N GLY A 328 3.95 4.63 -3.86
CA GLY A 328 5.29 5.17 -4.11
C GLY A 328 5.47 6.56 -3.52
N ALA A 329 6.71 6.89 -3.17
CA ALA A 329 7.08 8.24 -2.79
C ALA A 329 7.19 9.11 -4.06
N LEU A 330 6.47 10.23 -4.08
CA LEU A 330 6.62 11.28 -5.08
C LEU A 330 7.69 12.30 -4.66
N SER A 331 7.94 12.40 -3.35
CA SER A 331 9.04 13.14 -2.73
C SER A 331 9.30 12.57 -1.33
N GLU A 332 10.31 13.08 -0.61
CA GLU A 332 10.58 12.72 0.78
C GLU A 332 9.39 12.99 1.73
N ARG A 333 8.47 13.86 1.35
CA ARG A 333 7.32 14.26 2.17
C ARG A 333 5.97 13.80 1.64
N LEU A 334 5.92 13.17 0.47
CA LEU A 334 4.67 12.83 -0.20
C LEU A 334 4.71 11.39 -0.69
N VAL A 335 3.85 10.55 -0.10
CA VAL A 335 3.60 9.18 -0.59
C VAL A 335 2.20 9.13 -1.18
N MET A 336 2.10 8.53 -2.36
CA MET A 336 0.84 8.30 -3.05
C MET A 336 0.51 6.81 -3.04
N VAL A 337 -0.77 6.50 -2.94
CA VAL A 337 -1.33 5.15 -3.12
C VAL A 337 -2.44 5.22 -4.15
N GLY A 338 -2.43 4.29 -5.10
CA GLY A 338 -3.53 4.02 -6.01
C GLY A 338 -3.96 2.57 -5.90
N SER A 339 -5.25 2.29 -6.02
CA SER A 339 -5.81 0.95 -5.94
C SER A 339 -7.00 0.76 -6.87
N ALA A 340 -7.20 -0.46 -7.33
CA ALA A 340 -8.37 -0.88 -8.07
C ALA A 340 -8.66 -2.35 -7.76
N GLY A 341 -9.93 -2.70 -7.76
CA GLY A 341 -10.36 -4.05 -7.44
C GLY A 341 -11.70 -4.41 -8.03
N MET A 342 -11.97 -5.70 -8.00
CA MET A 342 -13.27 -6.25 -8.32
C MET A 342 -13.61 -7.39 -7.39
N GLY A 343 -14.90 -7.64 -7.23
CA GLY A 343 -15.40 -8.66 -6.33
C GLY A 343 -16.72 -9.24 -6.79
N TYR A 344 -16.96 -10.48 -6.37
CA TYR A 344 -18.25 -11.13 -6.46
C TYR A 344 -18.58 -11.75 -5.10
N GLU A 345 -19.77 -11.48 -4.62
CA GLU A 345 -20.37 -12.14 -3.47
C GLU A 345 -21.57 -12.93 -3.94
N GLU A 346 -21.57 -14.22 -3.62
CA GLU A 346 -22.71 -15.10 -3.77
C GLU A 346 -23.27 -15.32 -2.37
N ALA A 347 -24.50 -14.88 -2.15
CA ALA A 347 -25.22 -15.09 -0.91
C ALA A 347 -26.30 -16.17 -1.10
N GLU A 348 -26.75 -16.79 -0.01
CA GLU A 348 -27.78 -17.83 -0.01
C GLU A 348 -29.05 -17.35 -0.72
N ALA A 349 -29.55 -16.16 -0.35
CA ALA A 349 -30.59 -15.48 -1.10
C ALA A 349 -30.00 -14.62 -2.23
N ASP A 350 -30.46 -14.84 -3.46
CA ASP A 350 -29.94 -14.19 -4.67
C ASP A 350 -30.05 -12.65 -4.63
N ILE A 351 -31.00 -12.09 -3.86
CA ILE A 351 -31.15 -10.64 -3.66
C ILE A 351 -29.92 -9.98 -3.01
N TYR A 352 -29.11 -10.77 -2.34
CA TYR A 352 -27.94 -10.34 -1.60
C TYR A 352 -26.63 -10.57 -2.34
N SER A 353 -26.67 -11.38 -3.40
CA SER A 353 -25.56 -11.62 -4.31
C SER A 353 -25.22 -10.35 -5.09
N ARG A 354 -23.93 -10.00 -5.19
CA ARG A 354 -23.50 -8.75 -5.84
C ARG A 354 -22.14 -8.82 -6.51
N TYR A 355 -22.01 -8.05 -7.57
CA TYR A 355 -20.74 -7.67 -8.18
C TYR A 355 -20.27 -6.33 -7.62
N THR A 356 -18.97 -6.17 -7.45
CA THR A 356 -18.34 -4.94 -6.98
C THR A 356 -17.18 -4.57 -7.89
N LEU A 357 -17.12 -3.29 -8.27
CA LEU A 357 -15.93 -2.67 -8.84
C LEU A 357 -15.50 -1.54 -7.92
N GLU A 358 -14.21 -1.47 -7.60
CA GLU A 358 -13.69 -0.44 -6.71
C GLU A 358 -12.42 0.20 -7.26
N ALA A 359 -12.25 1.48 -6.98
CA ALA A 359 -11.05 2.25 -7.24
C ALA A 359 -10.81 3.21 -6.09
N GLY A 360 -9.54 3.44 -5.74
CA GLY A 360 -9.19 4.34 -4.67
C GLY A 360 -7.84 4.99 -4.88
N ALA A 361 -7.68 6.19 -4.34
CA ALA A 361 -6.43 6.92 -4.33
C ALA A 361 -6.23 7.58 -2.96
N GLY A 362 -4.98 7.69 -2.53
CA GLY A 362 -4.64 8.30 -1.25
C GLY A 362 -3.29 8.98 -1.26
N PHE A 363 -3.15 9.97 -0.39
CA PHE A 363 -1.93 10.72 -0.17
C PHE A 363 -1.57 10.73 1.31
N GLN A 364 -0.27 10.60 1.57
CA GLN A 364 0.33 10.78 2.87
C GLN A 364 1.33 11.92 2.77
N ILE A 365 1.09 12.97 3.54
CA ILE A 365 1.85 14.20 3.53
C ILE A 365 2.54 14.33 4.88
N PHE A 366 3.84 14.04 4.91
CA PHE A 366 4.69 14.20 6.09
C PHE A 366 5.03 15.67 6.23
N ILE A 367 4.44 16.30 7.24
CA ILE A 367 4.64 17.73 7.52
C ILE A 367 6.00 17.90 8.19
N ASP A 368 6.28 17.05 9.17
CA ASP A 368 7.57 16.84 9.84
C ASP A 368 7.60 15.45 10.51
N GLU A 369 8.60 15.18 11.35
CA GLU A 369 8.78 13.90 12.04
C GLU A 369 7.63 13.50 12.97
N GLY A 370 6.87 14.47 13.49
CA GLY A 370 5.76 14.22 14.42
C GLY A 370 4.38 14.42 13.81
N ARG A 371 4.26 14.94 12.59
CA ARG A 371 2.98 15.35 12.00
C ARG A 371 2.76 14.78 10.61
N LEU A 372 1.65 14.06 10.45
CA LEU A 372 1.25 13.42 9.21
C LEU A 372 -0.18 13.82 8.85
N PHE A 373 -0.39 14.29 7.64
CA PHE A 373 -1.72 14.44 7.07
C PHE A 373 -1.98 13.34 6.04
N THR A 374 -3.12 12.67 6.15
CA THR A 374 -3.55 11.66 5.16
C THR A 374 -4.89 12.06 4.57
N ILE A 375 -5.04 11.86 3.26
CA ILE A 375 -6.33 11.99 2.58
C ILE A 375 -6.51 10.82 1.63
N ASN A 376 -7.63 10.13 1.72
CA ASN A 376 -7.95 8.97 0.91
C ASN A 376 -9.34 9.15 0.30
N GLY A 377 -9.48 8.84 -0.98
CA GLY A 377 -10.75 8.82 -1.69
C GLY A 377 -10.99 7.45 -2.32
N SER A 378 -12.22 6.97 -2.29
CA SER A 378 -12.61 5.74 -2.97
C SER A 378 -13.95 5.86 -3.68
N LEU A 379 -14.08 5.13 -4.77
CA LEU A 379 -15.29 4.94 -5.55
C LEU A 379 -15.58 3.43 -5.61
N GLN A 380 -16.80 3.04 -5.28
CA GLN A 380 -17.23 1.65 -5.36
C GLN A 380 -18.57 1.57 -6.06
N ARG A 381 -18.64 0.81 -7.15
CA ARG A 381 -19.88 0.48 -7.84
C ARG A 381 -20.32 -0.91 -7.42
N GLN A 382 -21.57 -1.05 -7.00
CA GLN A 382 -22.18 -2.33 -6.66
C GLN A 382 -23.36 -2.61 -7.58
N HIS A 383 -23.49 -3.86 -7.99
CA HIS A 383 -24.62 -4.35 -8.77
C HIS A 383 -25.12 -5.66 -8.15
N TYR A 384 -26.34 -5.63 -7.62
CA TYR A 384 -26.97 -6.80 -7.01
C TYR A 384 -27.62 -7.67 -8.08
N ARG A 385 -27.65 -8.99 -7.88
CA ARG A 385 -28.09 -9.97 -8.89
C ARG A 385 -29.60 -9.96 -9.10
N SER A 386 -30.37 -9.79 -8.03
CA SER A 386 -31.83 -9.78 -8.08
C SER A 386 -32.42 -8.70 -7.18
N GLY A 387 -33.50 -8.08 -7.62
CA GLY A 387 -34.48 -7.45 -6.72
C GLY A 387 -35.35 -8.51 -6.03
N VAL A 388 -36.29 -8.10 -5.18
CA VAL A 388 -37.18 -8.99 -4.40
C VAL A 388 -37.66 -10.18 -5.25
N ASP A 389 -37.31 -11.40 -4.83
CA ASP A 389 -37.73 -12.64 -5.48
C ASP A 389 -39.21 -12.91 -5.16
N VAL A 390 -40.07 -12.15 -5.84
CA VAL A 390 -41.47 -12.51 -5.92
C VAL A 390 -41.62 -13.32 -7.19
N ASP A 391 -42.03 -14.58 -7.06
CA ASP A 391 -42.52 -15.35 -8.20
C ASP A 391 -43.63 -14.54 -8.88
N ALA A 392 -43.33 -13.98 -10.06
CA ALA A 392 -44.23 -13.14 -10.84
C ALA A 392 -45.54 -13.87 -11.23
N SER A 393 -45.63 -15.18 -11.02
CA SER A 393 -46.87 -15.94 -11.15
C SER A 393 -47.82 -15.77 -9.95
N ASP A 394 -47.33 -15.25 -8.81
CA ASP A 394 -48.06 -15.09 -7.55
C ASP A 394 -48.12 -13.62 -7.09
N VAL A 395 -48.48 -12.74 -8.03
CA VAL A 395 -48.78 -11.32 -7.78
C VAL A 395 -49.82 -11.13 -6.64
N SER A 396 -50.68 -12.13 -6.42
CA SER A 396 -51.59 -12.21 -5.27
C SER A 396 -50.88 -12.08 -3.94
N THR A 397 -49.77 -12.79 -3.72
CA THR A 397 -49.05 -12.77 -2.44
C THR A 397 -48.45 -11.39 -2.12
N VAL A 398 -48.00 -10.64 -3.14
CA VAL A 398 -47.53 -9.25 -2.97
C VAL A 398 -48.66 -8.30 -2.67
N LEU A 399 -49.78 -8.42 -3.38
CA LEU A 399 -50.97 -7.61 -3.14
C LEU A 399 -51.52 -7.86 -1.73
N THR A 400 -51.53 -9.11 -1.27
CA THR A 400 -51.91 -9.48 0.10
C THR A 400 -50.96 -8.89 1.14
N TYR A 401 -49.65 -8.94 0.90
CA TYR A 401 -48.67 -8.33 1.81
C TYR A 401 -48.81 -6.80 1.91
N LEU A 402 -49.28 -6.16 0.84
CA LEU A 402 -49.53 -4.72 0.76
C LEU A 402 -50.97 -4.32 1.17
N GLY A 403 -51.79 -5.27 1.63
CA GLY A 403 -53.18 -5.01 2.03
C GLY A 403 -54.12 -4.65 0.86
N GLY A 404 -53.73 -5.03 -0.36
CA GLY A 404 -54.43 -4.80 -1.62
C GLY A 404 -55.17 -6.01 -2.17
N ASP A 405 -55.70 -6.87 -1.29
CA ASP A 405 -56.39 -8.12 -1.66
C ASP A 405 -57.54 -7.94 -2.67
N ASP A 406 -58.11 -6.73 -2.73
CA ASP A 406 -59.21 -6.36 -3.63
C ASP A 406 -58.76 -5.74 -4.97
N ILE A 407 -57.44 -5.65 -5.23
CA ILE A 407 -56.89 -5.03 -6.44
C ILE A 407 -56.77 -6.07 -7.55
N GLU A 408 -57.70 -6.04 -8.51
CA GLU A 408 -57.58 -6.82 -9.74
C GLU A 408 -56.66 -6.12 -10.76
N LEU A 409 -55.46 -6.67 -10.95
CA LEU A 409 -54.54 -6.21 -12.00
C LEU A 409 -54.81 -6.96 -13.32
N ASP A 410 -54.84 -6.23 -14.43
CA ASP A 410 -54.89 -6.83 -15.77
C ASP A 410 -53.55 -7.47 -16.17
N SER A 411 -53.51 -8.22 -17.28
CA SER A 411 -52.31 -8.94 -17.72
C SER A 411 -51.12 -8.02 -18.00
N THR A 412 -51.35 -6.79 -18.46
CA THR A 412 -50.31 -5.80 -18.76
C THR A 412 -49.78 -5.18 -17.48
N GLN A 413 -50.67 -4.87 -16.53
CA GLN A 413 -50.32 -4.35 -15.21
C GLN A 413 -49.56 -5.38 -14.37
N ARG A 414 -49.91 -6.68 -14.46
CA ARG A 414 -49.13 -7.76 -13.85
C ARG A 414 -47.76 -7.90 -14.49
N GLU A 415 -47.66 -7.82 -15.81
CA GLU A 415 -46.37 -7.86 -16.50
C GLU A 415 -45.50 -6.64 -16.15
N LEU A 416 -46.10 -5.46 -16.00
CA LEU A 416 -45.41 -4.22 -15.56
C LEU A 416 -44.97 -4.29 -14.09
N LEU A 417 -45.81 -4.82 -13.20
CA LEU A 417 -45.47 -5.00 -11.78
C LEU A 417 -44.37 -6.06 -11.61
N ALA A 418 -44.50 -7.20 -12.31
CA ALA A 418 -43.48 -8.24 -12.35
C ALA A 418 -42.16 -7.73 -12.94
N ARG A 419 -42.19 -6.95 -14.03
CA ARG A 419 -41.00 -6.26 -14.55
C ARG A 419 -40.45 -5.24 -13.56
N GLY A 420 -41.28 -4.46 -12.88
CA GLY A 420 -40.83 -3.51 -11.86
C GLY A 420 -40.17 -4.17 -10.64
N LEU A 421 -40.64 -5.35 -10.24
CA LEU A 421 -40.04 -6.17 -9.20
C LEU A 421 -38.74 -6.84 -9.68
N ASN A 422 -38.71 -7.34 -10.92
CA ASN A 422 -37.55 -8.04 -11.51
C ASN A 422 -36.44 -7.08 -12.02
N ASP A 423 -36.80 -5.88 -12.48
CA ASP A 423 -35.87 -4.79 -12.86
C ASP A 423 -35.30 -4.04 -11.64
N SER A 424 -35.68 -4.41 -10.41
CA SER A 424 -35.27 -3.72 -9.16
C SER A 424 -33.92 -4.18 -8.58
N ALA A 425 -33.08 -4.84 -9.37
CA ALA A 425 -31.71 -5.10 -8.98
C ALA A 425 -30.97 -3.79 -8.65
N GLU A 426 -30.51 -3.65 -7.41
CA GLU A 426 -29.87 -2.41 -6.97
C GLU A 426 -28.55 -2.19 -7.73
N ASN A 427 -28.41 -0.97 -8.24
CA ASN A 427 -27.20 -0.40 -8.77
C ASN A 427 -26.83 0.80 -7.92
N SER A 428 -25.76 0.69 -7.15
CA SER A 428 -25.29 1.78 -6.31
C SER A 428 -23.86 2.18 -6.61
N LEU A 429 -23.58 3.44 -6.33
CA LEU A 429 -22.28 4.06 -6.42
C LEU A 429 -21.99 4.74 -5.10
N LEU A 430 -21.03 4.17 -4.37
CA LEU A 430 -20.54 4.67 -3.11
C LEU A 430 -19.27 5.49 -3.36
N ARG A 431 -19.21 6.65 -2.75
CA ARG A 431 -18.07 7.57 -2.77
C ARG A 431 -17.68 7.84 -1.33
N ARG A 432 -16.40 7.75 -1.04
CA ARG A 432 -15.89 8.07 0.30
C ARG A 432 -14.65 8.95 0.19
N VAL A 433 -14.57 9.93 1.07
CA VAL A 433 -13.36 10.68 1.33
C VAL A 433 -13.10 10.68 2.83
N THR A 434 -11.90 10.29 3.22
CA THR A 434 -11.45 10.31 4.62
C THR A 434 -10.16 11.12 4.70
N ALA A 435 -10.16 12.13 5.56
CA ALA A 435 -9.01 12.96 5.86
C ALA A 435 -8.65 12.82 7.34
N SER A 436 -7.37 12.58 7.64
CA SER A 436 -6.88 12.45 9.00
C SER A 436 -5.64 13.30 9.21
N TYR A 437 -5.55 13.94 10.37
CA TYR A 437 -4.36 14.63 10.84
C TYR A 437 -3.84 13.92 12.09
N ILE A 438 -2.62 13.44 12.01
CA ILE A 438 -1.99 12.59 13.01
C ILE A 438 -0.83 13.36 13.65
N PHE A 439 -0.87 13.45 14.98
CA PHE A 439 0.23 13.93 15.81
C PHE A 439 0.84 12.75 16.55
N SER A 440 2.08 12.42 16.23
CA SER A 440 2.92 11.48 16.97
C SER A 440 3.91 12.29 17.81
N PHE A 441 3.98 12.01 19.10
CA PHE A 441 4.85 12.74 20.02
C PHE A 441 6.19 12.00 20.12
N PRO A 442 7.30 12.47 19.53
CA PRO A 442 8.51 11.66 19.36
C PRO A 442 9.12 11.12 20.67
N GLU A 443 8.91 11.83 21.77
CA GLU A 443 9.43 11.48 23.10
C GLU A 443 8.47 10.59 23.91
N THR A 444 7.27 10.29 23.39
CA THR A 444 6.27 9.50 24.12
C THR A 444 5.57 8.46 23.22
N PRO A 445 5.07 7.37 23.78
CA PRO A 445 4.31 6.35 23.03
C PRO A 445 2.91 6.79 22.55
N TRP A 446 2.55 8.07 22.73
CA TRP A 446 1.22 8.57 22.43
C TRP A 446 1.09 9.07 20.98
N ARG A 447 -0.11 8.89 20.42
CA ARG A 447 -0.53 9.46 19.14
C ARG A 447 -1.95 10.02 19.27
N LEU A 448 -2.15 11.26 18.81
CA LEU A 448 -3.46 11.88 18.64
C LEU A 448 -3.84 11.86 17.16
N THR A 449 -5.06 11.48 16.83
CA THR A 449 -5.58 11.47 15.46
C THR A 449 -6.89 12.24 15.41
N LEU A 450 -7.00 13.17 14.47
CA LEU A 450 -8.23 13.86 14.12
C LEU A 450 -8.70 13.29 12.79
N THR A 451 -9.90 12.74 12.70
CA THR A 451 -10.46 12.20 11.46
C THR A 451 -11.76 12.90 11.09
N TYR A 452 -11.88 13.19 9.80
CA TYR A 452 -13.14 13.48 9.12
C TYR A 452 -13.36 12.45 8.01
N SER A 453 -14.56 11.90 7.90
CA SER A 453 -14.96 11.02 6.81
C SER A 453 -16.33 11.42 6.28
N HIS A 454 -16.42 11.56 4.96
CA HIS A 454 -17.66 11.78 4.23
C HIS A 454 -17.94 10.56 3.35
N THR A 455 -19.16 10.03 3.39
CA THR A 455 -19.62 8.95 2.53
C THR A 455 -20.95 9.30 1.89
N ASP A 456 -20.99 9.27 0.56
CA ASP A 456 -22.19 9.43 -0.26
C ASP A 456 -22.47 8.09 -0.96
N LYS A 457 -23.70 7.59 -0.84
CA LYS A 457 -24.20 6.46 -1.62
C LYS A 457 -25.35 6.96 -2.48
N SER A 458 -25.15 6.89 -3.80
CA SER A 458 -26.22 7.03 -4.77
C SER A 458 -26.69 5.65 -5.23
N SER A 459 -28.00 5.48 -5.41
CA SER A 459 -28.62 4.20 -5.76
C SER A 459 -29.81 4.43 -6.68
N ASN A 460 -30.10 3.48 -7.57
CA ASN A 460 -31.34 3.50 -8.36
C ASN A 460 -32.61 3.24 -7.52
N ILE A 461 -32.45 2.90 -6.24
CA ILE A 461 -33.52 2.75 -5.27
C ILE A 461 -33.40 3.90 -4.27
N ASP A 462 -34.38 4.81 -4.25
CA ASP A 462 -34.31 6.06 -3.48
C ASP A 462 -34.12 5.83 -1.97
N SER A 463 -34.75 4.79 -1.41
CA SER A 463 -34.60 4.43 0.01
C SER A 463 -33.19 3.93 0.37
N ARG A 464 -32.35 3.64 -0.62
CA ARG A 464 -30.97 3.13 -0.43
C ARG A 464 -29.91 4.21 -0.62
N GLN A 465 -30.33 5.45 -0.80
CA GLN A 465 -29.43 6.60 -0.89
C GLN A 465 -29.14 7.14 0.50
N PHE A 466 -27.91 7.54 0.76
CA PHE A 466 -27.57 8.25 1.99
C PHE A 466 -26.36 9.14 1.82
N ASP A 467 -26.30 10.14 2.69
CA ASP A 467 -25.10 10.90 3.01
C ASP A 467 -24.75 10.63 4.49
N ARG A 468 -23.46 10.67 4.81
CA ARG A 468 -22.94 10.45 6.15
C ARG A 468 -21.62 11.20 6.31
N ASP A 469 -21.64 12.20 7.17
CA ASP A 469 -20.45 12.80 7.74
C ASP A 469 -20.12 12.17 9.11
N GLN A 470 -18.83 11.94 9.35
CA GLN A 470 -18.30 11.47 10.63
C GLN A 470 -17.08 12.29 11.02
N TYR A 471 -17.03 12.65 12.30
CA TYR A 471 -15.90 13.37 12.88
C TYR A 471 -15.50 12.68 14.18
N PHE A 472 -14.22 12.41 14.37
CA PHE A 472 -13.78 11.84 15.64
C PHE A 472 -12.33 12.16 15.96
N VAL A 473 -12.03 12.05 17.25
CA VAL A 473 -10.70 12.22 17.81
C VAL A 473 -10.30 10.92 18.50
N GLY A 474 -9.15 10.40 18.12
CA GLY A 474 -8.56 9.20 18.71
C GLY A 474 -7.28 9.51 19.48
N LEU A 475 -7.15 8.97 20.68
CA LEU A 475 -5.91 8.98 21.45
C LEU A 475 -5.43 7.54 21.62
N ARG A 476 -4.26 7.25 21.05
CA ARG A 476 -3.65 5.94 21.00
C ARG A 476 -2.36 5.91 21.80
N TYR A 477 -2.13 4.81 22.50
CA TYR A 477 -0.86 4.46 23.14
C TYR A 477 -0.28 3.23 22.46
N ASP A 478 0.96 3.32 21.98
CA ASP A 478 1.72 2.23 21.39
C ASP A 478 2.78 1.71 22.40
N TRP A 479 2.72 0.44 22.79
CA TRP A 479 3.81 -0.17 23.56
C TRP A 479 4.97 -0.55 22.63
N ASN A 480 6.17 -0.04 22.92
CA ASN A 480 7.41 -0.41 22.25
C ASN A 480 7.92 -1.81 22.64
#